data_AF-A0AA96X9E4-F1
#
_entry.id   AF-A0AA96X9E4-F1
#
_cell.length_a   1.000
_cell.length_b   1.000
_cell.length_c   1.000
_cell.angle_alpha   90.00
_cell.angle_beta   90.00
_cell.angle_gamma   90.00
#
_symmetry.space_group_name_H-M   'P 1'
#
loop_
_entity.id
_entity.type
_entity.pdbx_description
1 polymer ?
#
loop_
_entity_poly.entity_id
_entity_poly.type
_entity_poly.pdbx_seq_one_letter_code
_entity_poly.pdbx_strand_id
1 'polypeptide(L)'
;MGNLIFGTTTIEGRTFDDIKVQTSKAGVPRPIIFGKVLPVIGNIIATTAPKIVKKKEKQKSGKGGGSTEVVNEEVYRTYAIRIGEGPITGISRVWRNNELVYDRDSIDSTQATNNLAFLRIAEFFLGDWDQMPSAVMQAAFGVSEVHAYRGTCYMVIDNENLTSTGGAIPQYAFEVERAEGVALTSKPYALEFADSLEANFVEARGAPEALARDSVSAGFAGVSGELRSIKASYENWSPEKLESTFVGVAGELRSLLTSYDLYSPESVSSQFVSVAGDLQKALISYDQSIPDNLSATFVGVTGDLT
;
A
#
# COMPACT_ATOMS: atom_id res chain seq x y z
N MET A 1 9.61 51.84 27.40
CA MET A 1 9.06 50.71 28.18
C MET A 1 8.52 49.63 27.25
N GLY A 2 9.38 48.80 26.65
CA GLY A 2 8.92 47.76 25.71
C GLY A 2 9.73 46.47 25.71
N ASN A 3 10.65 46.30 26.66
CA ASN A 3 11.61 45.18 26.67
C ASN A 3 11.49 44.30 27.93
N LEU A 4 10.31 44.24 28.55
CA LEU A 4 10.08 43.63 29.87
C LEU A 4 8.99 42.55 29.91
N ILE A 5 8.43 42.14 28.75
CA ILE A 5 7.35 41.13 28.72
C ILE A 5 7.81 39.77 28.17
N PHE A 6 8.87 39.72 27.36
CA PHE A 6 9.53 38.47 26.98
C PHE A 6 11.04 38.68 27.11
N GLY A 7 11.61 38.25 28.24
CA GLY A 7 13.06 38.17 28.33
C GLY A 7 13.59 37.34 27.17
N THR A 8 14.67 37.78 26.52
CA THR A 8 15.33 36.99 25.48
C THR A 8 16.01 35.81 26.14
N THR A 9 15.27 34.73 26.34
CA THR A 9 15.84 33.42 26.63
C THR A 9 16.46 32.92 25.33
N THR A 10 17.79 32.98 25.24
CA THR A 10 18.51 32.31 24.16
C THR A 10 18.35 30.81 24.37
N ILE A 11 17.41 30.22 23.66
CA ILE A 11 17.28 28.77 23.57
C ILE A 11 18.33 28.34 22.55
N GLU A 12 19.32 27.56 22.99
CA GLU A 12 20.29 26.99 22.06
C GLU A 12 19.56 26.09 21.07
N GLY A 13 19.68 26.43 19.79
CA GLY A 13 19.20 25.58 18.70
C GLY A 13 20.01 24.29 18.61
N ARG A 14 19.57 23.36 17.75
CA ARG A 14 20.28 22.09 17.55
C ARG A 14 21.73 22.35 17.11
N THR A 15 22.69 21.86 17.90
CA THR A 15 24.11 21.91 17.59
C THR A 15 24.50 20.78 16.64
N PHE A 16 25.63 20.95 15.94
CA PHE A 16 26.10 19.96 14.95
C PHE A 16 26.48 18.61 15.59
N ASP A 17 26.73 18.57 16.91
CA ASP A 17 26.93 17.33 17.68
C ASP A 17 25.63 16.51 17.85
N ASP A 18 24.46 17.07 17.54
CA ASP A 18 23.16 16.38 17.61
C ASP A 18 22.83 15.60 16.32
N ILE A 19 23.87 15.14 15.60
CA ILE A 19 23.71 14.14 14.53
C ILE A 19 23.19 12.86 15.19
N LYS A 20 21.91 12.58 14.98
CA LYS A 20 21.25 11.41 15.55
C LYS A 20 21.82 10.16 14.90
N VAL A 21 22.51 9.34 15.68
CA VAL A 21 23.00 8.03 15.28
C VAL A 21 22.10 6.97 15.89
N GLN A 22 21.83 5.89 15.14
CA GLN A 22 21.10 4.75 15.68
C GLN A 22 21.89 4.14 16.84
N THR A 23 21.24 3.98 18.00
CA THR A 23 21.87 3.39 19.18
C THR A 23 21.14 2.13 19.66
N SER A 24 21.67 1.50 20.70
CA SER A 24 21.05 0.40 21.46
C SER A 24 21.00 0.73 22.96
N LYS A 25 21.06 2.01 23.32
CA LYS A 25 21.19 2.45 24.72
C LYS A 25 19.82 2.52 25.40
N ALA A 26 19.81 2.21 26.70
CA ALA A 26 18.68 2.53 27.57
C ALA A 26 18.65 4.04 27.86
N GLY A 27 17.46 4.59 28.14
CA GLY A 27 17.28 6.01 28.49
C GLY A 27 17.29 6.98 27.31
N VAL A 28 17.38 6.49 26.07
CA VAL A 28 17.28 7.34 24.87
C VAL A 28 15.84 7.87 24.73
N PRO A 29 15.64 9.18 24.50
CA PRO A 29 14.32 9.77 24.31
C PRO A 29 13.48 9.02 23.28
N ARG A 30 12.19 8.86 23.56
CA ARG A 30 11.21 8.33 22.60
C ARG A 30 10.60 9.53 21.86
N PRO A 31 10.86 9.71 20.56
CA PRO A 31 10.30 10.84 19.83
C PRO A 31 8.79 10.69 19.66
N ILE A 32 8.07 11.79 19.89
CA ILE A 32 6.68 11.97 19.49
C ILE A 32 6.72 12.73 18.16
N ILE A 33 5.98 12.22 17.18
CA ILE A 33 6.05 12.68 15.79
C ILE A 33 4.72 13.36 15.46
N PHE A 34 4.72 14.47 14.73
CA PHE A 34 3.50 15.11 14.25
C PHE A 34 3.65 15.43 12.76
N GLY A 35 2.68 15.03 11.94
CA GLY A 35 2.74 15.15 10.48
C GLY A 35 3.71 14.14 9.84
N LYS A 36 4.21 14.47 8.65
CA LYS A 36 5.27 13.72 7.94
C LYS A 36 6.63 14.27 8.35
N VAL A 37 7.48 13.45 8.99
CA VAL A 37 8.79 13.86 9.51
C VAL A 37 9.91 12.99 8.96
N LEU A 38 11.04 13.63 8.64
CA LEU A 38 12.22 13.07 7.99
C LEU A 38 13.53 13.63 8.57
N PRO A 39 14.59 12.80 8.73
CA PRO A 39 14.57 11.38 9.06
C PRO A 39 14.43 11.16 10.58
N VAL A 40 13.63 10.17 10.97
CA VAL A 40 13.62 9.65 12.35
C VAL A 40 14.62 8.50 12.42
N ILE A 41 15.59 8.60 13.32
CA ILE A 41 16.62 7.57 13.50
C ILE A 41 16.16 6.60 14.59
N GLY A 42 16.17 5.31 14.26
CA GLY A 42 15.71 4.26 15.15
C GLY A 42 16.64 3.98 16.33
N ASN A 43 16.15 3.23 17.32
CA ASN A 43 16.93 2.68 18.42
C ASN A 43 16.67 1.18 18.54
N ILE A 44 17.72 0.37 18.55
CA ILE A 44 17.61 -1.09 18.67
C ILE A 44 17.10 -1.42 20.09
N ILE A 45 16.00 -2.16 20.16
CA ILE A 45 15.35 -2.56 21.42
C ILE A 45 15.50 -4.05 21.75
N ALA A 46 15.75 -4.87 20.73
CA ALA A 46 16.00 -6.29 20.90
C ALA A 46 16.84 -6.82 19.72
N THR A 47 17.71 -7.79 19.96
CA THR A 47 18.52 -8.44 18.94
C THR A 47 18.87 -9.85 19.37
N THR A 48 18.85 -10.80 18.44
CA THR A 48 19.40 -12.14 18.67
C THR A 48 20.92 -12.10 18.63
N ALA A 49 21.55 -13.14 19.17
CA ALA A 49 22.95 -13.39 18.90
C ALA A 49 23.18 -13.63 17.40
N PRO A 50 24.37 -13.30 16.85
CA PRO A 50 24.72 -13.63 15.47
C PRO A 50 24.66 -15.14 15.23
N LYS A 51 23.88 -15.55 14.24
CA LYS A 51 23.80 -16.91 13.75
C LYS A 51 24.76 -17.08 12.58
N ILE A 52 25.79 -17.90 12.74
CA ILE A 52 26.79 -18.18 11.70
C ILE A 52 26.41 -19.47 10.97
N VAL A 53 26.21 -19.39 9.66
CA VAL A 53 25.86 -20.52 8.79
C VAL A 53 27.01 -20.76 7.82
N LYS A 54 27.56 -21.98 7.81
CA LYS A 54 28.63 -22.37 6.89
C LYS A 54 28.02 -22.91 5.59
N LYS A 55 28.16 -22.19 4.48
CA LYS A 55 27.81 -22.67 3.14
C LYS A 55 29.03 -23.25 2.45
N LYS A 56 28.89 -24.49 1.99
CA LYS A 56 29.92 -25.20 1.24
C LYS A 56 29.62 -25.09 -0.24
N GLU A 57 30.46 -24.37 -0.99
CA GLU A 57 30.42 -24.34 -2.44
C GLU A 57 31.52 -25.23 -3.01
N LYS A 58 31.12 -26.19 -3.85
CA LYS A 58 32.07 -27.02 -4.59
C LYS A 58 32.36 -26.33 -5.92
N GLN A 59 33.54 -25.74 -6.05
CA GLN A 59 34.03 -25.31 -7.36
C GLN A 59 34.69 -26.50 -8.06
N LYS A 60 34.07 -26.96 -9.15
CA LYS A 60 34.74 -27.84 -10.11
C LYS A 60 35.65 -26.98 -10.98
N SER A 61 36.96 -27.10 -10.77
CA SER A 61 37.93 -26.62 -11.74
C SER A 61 37.92 -27.54 -12.97
N GLY A 62 38.30 -27.01 -14.14
CA GLY A 62 38.16 -27.65 -15.44
C GLY A 62 38.80 -29.04 -15.58
N LYS A 63 38.58 -29.65 -16.75
CA LYS A 63 38.90 -31.05 -17.12
C LYS A 63 40.31 -31.48 -16.66
N GLY A 64 40.40 -32.05 -15.44
CA GLY A 64 41.63 -32.60 -14.84
C GLY A 64 42.07 -32.01 -13.50
N GLY A 65 41.47 -30.92 -13.00
CA GLY A 65 41.80 -30.32 -11.71
C GLY A 65 40.97 -30.88 -10.55
N GLY A 66 41.60 -31.17 -9.40
CA GLY A 66 40.91 -31.59 -8.17
C GLY A 66 39.82 -30.59 -7.74
N SER A 67 38.80 -31.10 -7.04
CA SER A 67 37.73 -30.25 -6.49
C SER A 67 38.23 -29.42 -5.32
N THR A 68 38.13 -28.09 -5.42
CA THR A 68 38.35 -27.19 -4.28
C THR A 68 37.01 -26.93 -3.60
N GLU A 69 36.92 -27.22 -2.30
CA GLU A 69 35.75 -26.91 -1.46
C GLU A 69 35.97 -25.52 -0.84
N VAL A 70 35.16 -24.54 -1.23
CA VAL A 70 35.16 -23.19 -0.62
C VAL A 70 34.06 -23.16 0.42
N VAL A 71 34.43 -22.89 1.68
CA VAL A 71 33.46 -22.75 2.78
C VAL A 71 33.29 -21.26 3.08
N ASN A 72 32.15 -20.70 2.68
CA ASN A 72 31.77 -19.33 3.00
C ASN A 72 30.96 -19.31 4.30
N GLU A 73 31.27 -18.41 5.21
CA GLU A 73 30.49 -18.20 6.43
C GLU A 73 29.54 -17.02 6.21
N GLU A 74 28.24 -17.26 6.43
CA GLU A 74 27.22 -16.22 6.40
C GLU A 74 26.75 -15.90 7.81
N VAL A 75 26.57 -14.61 8.12
CA VAL A 75 26.14 -14.15 9.44
C VAL A 75 24.73 -13.60 9.33
N TYR A 76 23.83 -14.07 10.19
CA TYR A 76 22.44 -13.65 10.24
C TYR A 76 22.03 -13.14 11.62
N ARG A 77 21.10 -12.16 11.66
CA ARG A 77 20.47 -11.69 12.90
C ARG A 77 19.01 -11.32 12.70
N THR A 78 18.22 -11.54 13.75
CA THR A 78 16.86 -11.02 13.90
C THR A 78 16.89 -9.93 14.97
N TYR A 79 16.27 -8.79 14.71
CA TYR A 79 16.33 -7.65 15.63
C TYR A 79 15.12 -6.72 15.46
N ALA A 80 14.86 -5.92 16.49
CA ALA A 80 13.77 -4.94 16.52
C ALA A 80 14.33 -3.53 16.77
N ILE A 81 13.83 -2.56 16.00
CA ILE A 81 14.23 -1.15 16.03
C ILE A 81 13.01 -0.32 16.39
N ARG A 82 13.04 0.34 17.55
CA ARG A 82 12.07 1.36 17.96
C ARG A 82 12.26 2.62 17.12
N ILE A 83 11.17 3.12 16.57
CA ILE A 83 11.15 4.35 15.77
C ILE A 83 10.71 5.53 16.65
N GLY A 84 9.60 5.36 17.37
CA GLY A 84 9.01 6.44 18.17
C GLY A 84 7.80 6.02 18.98
N GLU A 85 7.06 7.01 19.47
CA GLU A 85 5.77 6.81 20.10
C GLU A 85 4.69 6.57 19.04
N GLY A 86 3.90 5.52 19.25
CA GLY A 86 2.71 5.23 18.47
C GLY A 86 1.44 5.72 19.19
N PRO A 87 0.27 5.57 18.56
CA PRO A 87 0.06 5.07 17.20
C PRO A 87 0.55 6.08 16.15
N ILE A 88 1.07 5.57 15.02
CA ILE A 88 1.41 6.36 13.84
C ILE A 88 0.50 5.97 12.67
N THR A 89 0.33 6.87 11.70
CA THR A 89 -0.46 6.59 10.49
C THR A 89 0.27 5.61 9.57
N GLY A 90 1.60 5.74 9.46
CA GLY A 90 2.38 4.84 8.64
C GLY A 90 3.85 5.24 8.53
N ILE A 91 4.61 4.36 7.87
CA ILE A 91 5.99 4.60 7.48
C ILE A 91 5.99 4.68 5.96
N SER A 92 6.47 5.80 5.42
CA SER A 92 6.43 6.04 3.98
C SER A 92 7.72 5.59 3.32
N ARG A 93 8.87 5.80 3.99
CA ARG A 93 10.19 5.48 3.45
C ARG A 93 11.13 4.96 4.52
N VAL A 94 12.02 4.06 4.11
CA VAL A 94 13.11 3.54 4.96
C VAL A 94 14.42 3.61 4.19
N TRP A 95 15.44 4.14 4.86
CA TRP A 95 16.81 4.11 4.39
C TRP A 95 17.65 3.17 5.25
N ARG A 96 18.51 2.40 4.60
CA ARG A 96 19.50 1.49 5.21
C ARG A 96 20.88 1.98 4.80
N ASN A 97 21.70 2.43 5.76
CA ASN A 97 23.02 3.03 5.49
C ASN A 97 22.96 4.11 4.39
N ASN A 98 21.95 4.98 4.43
CA ASN A 98 21.64 6.03 3.45
C ASN A 98 21.13 5.56 2.07
N GLU A 99 20.97 4.26 1.85
CA GLU A 99 20.34 3.72 0.64
C GLU A 99 18.83 3.53 0.86
N LEU A 100 18.01 4.00 -0.08
CA LEU A 100 16.55 3.85 -0.01
C LEU A 100 16.16 2.38 -0.28
N VAL A 101 15.65 1.69 0.74
CA VAL A 101 15.26 0.27 0.65
C VAL A 101 13.76 0.06 0.61
N TYR A 102 12.99 1.07 1.03
CA TYR A 102 11.54 1.04 1.02
C TYR A 102 10.99 2.43 0.70
N ASP A 103 10.07 2.50 -0.25
CA ASP A 103 9.28 3.69 -0.56
C ASP A 103 7.85 3.29 -0.92
N ARG A 104 6.92 3.49 0.03
CA ARG A 104 5.51 3.09 -0.06
C ARG A 104 4.81 3.71 -1.28
N ASP A 105 5.13 4.96 -1.58
CA ASP A 105 4.41 5.77 -2.56
C ASP A 105 5.11 5.78 -3.94
N SER A 106 6.16 4.97 -4.11
CA SER A 106 6.91 4.89 -5.36
C SER A 106 6.15 4.13 -6.45
N ILE A 107 6.12 4.70 -7.65
CA ILE A 107 5.54 4.10 -8.86
C ILE A 107 6.60 3.45 -9.77
N ASP A 108 7.87 3.48 -9.38
CA ASP A 108 8.98 2.87 -10.13
C ASP A 108 8.97 1.34 -9.94
N SER A 109 9.03 0.60 -11.05
CA SER A 109 9.06 -0.87 -11.05
C SER A 109 10.29 -1.45 -10.34
N THR A 110 11.41 -0.73 -10.36
CA THR A 110 12.63 -1.09 -9.63
C THR A 110 12.37 -1.01 -8.13
N GLN A 111 11.72 0.07 -7.68
CA GLN A 111 11.38 0.27 -6.28
C GLN A 111 10.30 -0.70 -5.81
N ALA A 112 9.34 -1.09 -6.65
CA ALA A 112 8.38 -2.15 -6.30
C ALA A 112 9.09 -3.48 -5.97
N THR A 113 10.14 -3.82 -6.71
CA THR A 113 10.96 -5.02 -6.45
C THR A 113 11.74 -4.89 -5.13
N ASN A 114 12.33 -3.73 -4.88
CA ASN A 114 13.06 -3.44 -3.64
C ASN A 114 12.13 -3.48 -2.42
N ASN A 115 10.94 -2.87 -2.51
CA ASN A 115 9.92 -2.90 -1.47
C ASN A 115 9.53 -4.33 -1.12
N LEU A 116 9.25 -5.17 -2.13
CA LEU A 116 8.91 -6.57 -1.90
C LEU A 116 10.06 -7.33 -1.25
N ALA A 117 11.30 -7.13 -1.70
CA ALA A 117 12.48 -7.76 -1.10
C ALA A 117 12.67 -7.35 0.36
N PHE A 118 12.44 -6.08 0.68
CA PHE A 118 12.54 -5.54 2.03
C PHE A 118 11.42 -6.06 2.95
N LEU A 119 10.16 -5.98 2.51
CA LEU A 119 9.00 -6.43 3.29
C LEU A 119 8.94 -7.95 3.50
N ARG A 120 9.71 -8.75 2.75
CA ARG A 120 9.87 -10.18 3.02
C ARG A 120 10.58 -10.47 4.34
N ILE A 121 11.41 -9.54 4.80
CA ILE A 121 12.15 -9.67 6.06
C ILE A 121 11.73 -8.62 7.10
N ALA A 122 11.09 -7.52 6.68
CA ALA A 122 10.73 -6.42 7.55
C ALA A 122 9.23 -6.41 7.86
N GLU A 123 8.89 -6.33 9.14
CA GLU A 123 7.52 -6.17 9.64
C GLU A 123 7.42 -4.85 10.42
N PHE A 124 6.42 -4.04 10.12
CA PHE A 124 6.17 -2.77 10.80
C PHE A 124 5.06 -2.90 11.84
N PHE A 125 5.30 -2.29 12.99
CA PHE A 125 4.37 -2.18 14.10
C PHE A 125 4.08 -0.69 14.31
N LEU A 126 2.83 -0.27 14.09
CA LEU A 126 2.45 1.15 14.13
C LEU A 126 2.26 1.67 15.56
N GLY A 127 2.27 0.78 16.55
CA GLY A 127 2.22 1.13 17.97
C GLY A 127 0.82 1.37 18.50
N ASP A 128 -0.19 0.74 17.90
CA ASP A 128 -1.55 0.72 18.43
C ASP A 128 -1.63 0.05 19.82
N TRP A 129 -2.71 0.30 20.54
CA TRP A 129 -2.93 -0.24 21.89
C TRP A 129 -3.38 -1.70 21.89
N ASP A 130 -3.96 -2.17 20.80
CA ASP A 130 -4.40 -3.55 20.57
C ASP A 130 -3.33 -4.42 19.89
N GLN A 131 -2.21 -3.82 19.50
CA GLN A 131 -1.04 -4.48 18.95
C GLN A 131 -0.64 -5.73 19.76
N MET A 132 -0.34 -6.80 19.03
CA MET A 132 0.15 -8.07 19.57
C MET A 132 1.68 -8.18 19.45
N PRO A 133 2.33 -9.03 20.28
CA PRO A 133 3.76 -9.30 20.14
C PRO A 133 4.11 -9.86 18.77
N SER A 134 5.29 -9.49 18.24
CA SER A 134 5.78 -10.02 16.97
C SER A 134 6.01 -11.52 17.04
N ALA A 135 5.42 -12.27 16.10
CA ALA A 135 5.60 -13.72 16.00
C ALA A 135 7.06 -14.10 15.70
N VAL A 136 7.75 -13.31 14.88
CA VAL A 136 9.18 -13.49 14.56
C VAL A 136 10.02 -13.37 15.83
N MET A 137 9.76 -12.35 16.64
CA MET A 137 10.45 -12.17 17.91
C MET A 137 10.10 -13.27 18.90
N GLN A 138 8.84 -13.68 19.00
CA GLN A 138 8.41 -14.79 19.87
C GLN A 138 9.08 -16.11 19.48
N ALA A 139 9.27 -16.36 18.18
CA ALA A 139 10.02 -17.52 17.71
C ALA A 139 11.50 -17.46 18.10
N ALA A 140 12.09 -16.26 18.16
CA ALA A 140 13.49 -16.07 18.51
C ALA A 140 13.78 -16.09 20.02
N PHE A 141 12.90 -15.52 20.85
CA PHE A 141 13.12 -15.34 22.30
C PHE A 141 12.20 -16.19 23.18
N GLY A 142 11.12 -16.74 22.63
CA GLY A 142 10.07 -17.45 23.37
C GLY A 142 8.78 -16.64 23.49
N VAL A 143 7.63 -17.32 23.47
CA VAL A 143 6.29 -16.72 23.42
C VAL A 143 6.00 -15.83 24.66
N SER A 144 6.46 -16.24 25.85
CA SER A 144 6.25 -15.51 27.11
C SER A 144 7.18 -14.33 27.33
N GLU A 145 8.29 -14.26 26.58
CA GLU A 145 9.37 -13.30 26.84
C GLU A 145 9.24 -12.02 26.02
N VAL A 146 8.46 -12.07 24.94
CA VAL A 146 8.31 -10.94 24.01
C VAL A 146 7.10 -10.11 24.35
N HIS A 147 7.35 -8.84 24.59
CA HIS A 147 6.33 -7.85 24.87
C HIS A 147 5.69 -7.34 23.58
N ALA A 148 4.43 -6.93 23.67
CA ALA A 148 3.72 -6.33 22.54
C ALA A 148 4.21 -4.92 22.17
N TYR A 149 5.02 -4.27 23.02
CA TYR A 149 5.48 -2.88 22.84
C TYR A 149 4.34 -1.90 22.44
N ARG A 150 3.15 -2.05 23.03
CA ARG A 150 1.98 -1.19 22.77
C ARG A 150 2.30 0.29 23.02
N GLY A 151 1.72 1.18 22.21
CA GLY A 151 2.02 2.62 22.26
C GLY A 151 3.41 2.99 21.73
N THR A 152 4.13 2.06 21.12
CA THR A 152 5.47 2.29 20.54
C THR A 152 5.49 1.76 19.12
N CYS A 153 5.85 2.61 18.17
CA CYS A 153 6.07 2.17 16.80
C CYS A 153 7.49 1.62 16.64
N TYR A 154 7.61 0.45 16.00
CA TYR A 154 8.87 -0.24 15.79
C TYR A 154 8.84 -1.10 14.52
N MET A 155 10.02 -1.53 14.09
CA MET A 155 10.21 -2.44 12.98
C MET A 155 10.93 -3.69 13.48
N VAL A 156 10.50 -4.86 13.02
CA VAL A 156 11.22 -6.13 13.21
C VAL A 156 11.84 -6.54 11.88
N ILE A 157 13.09 -6.97 11.92
CA ILE A 157 13.78 -7.59 10.80
C ILE A 157 14.03 -9.06 11.13
N ASP A 158 13.54 -9.96 10.29
CA ASP A 158 13.75 -11.40 10.41
C ASP A 158 14.99 -11.87 9.65
N ASN A 159 15.94 -12.42 10.39
CA ASN A 159 17.05 -13.22 9.88
C ASN A 159 17.75 -12.56 8.67
N GLU A 160 18.13 -11.28 8.81
CA GLU A 160 18.83 -10.54 7.75
C GLU A 160 20.25 -11.06 7.58
N ASN A 161 20.70 -11.18 6.33
CA ASN A 161 22.08 -11.49 6.02
C ASN A 161 22.98 -10.25 6.22
N LEU A 162 23.85 -10.34 7.22
CA LEU A 162 24.80 -9.31 7.63
C LEU A 162 26.25 -9.69 7.32
N THR A 163 26.47 -10.61 6.39
CA THR A 163 27.82 -11.10 6.04
C THR A 163 28.71 -9.96 5.53
N SER A 164 28.16 -9.04 4.72
CA SER A 164 28.88 -7.89 4.20
C SER A 164 29.28 -6.87 5.29
N THR A 165 28.56 -6.82 6.40
CA THR A 165 28.82 -5.92 7.54
C THR A 165 29.53 -6.62 8.70
N GLY A 166 29.97 -7.87 8.52
CA GLY A 166 30.59 -8.67 9.57
C GLY A 166 29.66 -8.95 10.76
N GLY A 167 28.35 -8.97 10.55
CA GLY A 167 27.34 -9.15 11.59
C GLY A 167 26.91 -7.86 12.29
N ALA A 168 27.39 -6.68 11.89
CA ALA A 168 26.93 -5.42 12.42
C ALA A 168 25.54 -5.03 11.85
N ILE A 169 24.64 -4.57 12.72
CA ILE A 169 23.31 -4.10 12.32
C ILE A 169 23.46 -2.76 11.58
N PRO A 170 22.90 -2.61 10.36
CA PRO A 170 22.91 -1.35 9.60
C PRO A 170 22.22 -0.20 10.32
N GLN A 171 22.53 1.03 9.92
CA GLN A 171 21.79 2.21 10.37
C GLN A 171 20.50 2.35 9.57
N TYR A 172 19.38 2.51 10.29
CA TYR A 172 18.07 2.74 9.72
C TYR A 172 17.55 4.14 10.04
N ALA A 173 17.02 4.77 9.00
CA ALA A 173 16.31 6.03 9.06
C ALA A 173 14.92 5.87 8.45
N PHE A 174 13.93 6.56 9.03
CA PHE A 174 12.52 6.39 8.69
C PHE A 174 11.87 7.74 8.35
N GLU A 175 11.06 7.75 7.30
CA GLU A 175 10.03 8.75 7.06
C GLU A 175 8.75 8.27 7.73
N VAL A 176 8.30 9.03 8.73
CA VAL A 176 7.15 8.63 9.54
C VAL A 176 6.04 9.65 9.38
N GLU A 177 4.82 9.14 9.21
CA GLU A 177 3.60 9.92 9.17
C GLU A 177 2.79 9.65 10.44
N ARG A 178 2.50 10.69 11.22
CA ARG A 178 1.48 10.66 12.28
C ARG A 178 0.50 11.80 12.07
N ALA A 179 -0.71 11.48 11.67
CA ALA A 179 -1.83 12.39 11.72
C ALA A 179 -2.56 12.22 13.06
N GLU A 180 -2.51 13.24 13.91
CA GLU A 180 -3.44 13.35 15.04
C GLU A 180 -4.57 14.29 14.65
N GLY A 181 -5.81 13.79 14.75
CA GLY A 181 -7.01 14.54 14.38
C GLY A 181 -7.37 14.42 12.91
N VAL A 182 -8.66 14.14 12.68
CA VAL A 182 -9.42 14.19 11.42
C VAL A 182 -8.62 13.85 10.15
N ALA A 183 -8.81 12.63 9.64
CA ALA A 183 -8.59 12.39 8.22
C ALA A 183 -9.51 13.34 7.46
N LEU A 184 -8.95 14.30 6.74
CA LEU A 184 -9.70 14.97 5.70
C LEU A 184 -10.01 13.89 4.67
N THR A 185 -11.26 13.45 4.63
CA THR A 185 -11.77 12.47 3.65
C THR A 185 -11.76 13.03 2.21
N SER A 186 -11.34 14.28 2.04
CA SER A 186 -11.15 14.96 0.76
C SER A 186 -9.71 15.43 0.58
N LYS A 187 -9.14 15.18 -0.61
CA LYS A 187 -7.83 15.72 -1.03
C LYS A 187 -7.84 17.27 -0.93
N PRO A 188 -6.73 17.92 -0.53
CA PRO A 188 -6.66 19.37 -0.30
C PRO A 188 -6.69 20.23 -1.58
N TYR A 189 -6.83 19.61 -2.74
CA TYR A 189 -6.98 20.28 -4.03
C TYR A 189 -8.37 19.98 -4.59
N ALA A 190 -8.96 20.97 -5.25
CA ALA A 190 -10.13 20.73 -6.07
C ALA A 190 -9.76 19.68 -7.13
N LEU A 191 -10.29 18.46 -6.98
CA LEU A 191 -10.44 17.58 -8.13
C LEU A 191 -11.43 18.31 -9.05
N GLU A 192 -11.05 18.55 -10.30
CA GLU A 192 -12.01 18.97 -11.30
C GLU A 192 -12.93 17.78 -11.54
N PHE A 193 -14.05 17.78 -10.84
CA PHE A 193 -15.14 16.88 -11.13
C PHE A 193 -15.86 17.42 -12.36
N ALA A 194 -16.04 16.58 -13.37
CA ALA A 194 -17.12 16.82 -14.31
C ALA A 194 -18.44 16.55 -13.55
N ASP A 195 -19.42 17.44 -13.66
CA ASP A 195 -20.75 17.19 -13.09
C ASP A 195 -21.36 15.92 -13.70
N SER A 196 -21.14 15.68 -14.99
CA SER A 196 -21.54 14.47 -15.69
C SER A 196 -20.49 14.00 -16.69
N LEU A 197 -20.34 12.69 -16.87
CA LEU A 197 -19.54 12.08 -17.92
C LEU A 197 -20.41 11.27 -18.87
N GLU A 198 -20.37 11.60 -20.16
CA GLU A 198 -21.03 10.84 -21.22
C GLU A 198 -19.98 10.33 -22.22
N ALA A 199 -19.98 9.02 -22.50
CA ALA A 199 -19.08 8.40 -23.46
C ALA A 199 -19.85 7.56 -24.49
N ASN A 200 -19.84 7.96 -25.76
CA ASN A 200 -20.52 7.26 -26.86
C ASN A 200 -19.50 6.64 -27.83
N PHE A 201 -19.68 5.35 -28.15
CA PHE A 201 -18.77 4.58 -28.99
C PHE A 201 -19.48 3.98 -30.21
N VAL A 202 -18.80 3.99 -31.37
CA VAL A 202 -19.25 3.36 -32.63
C VAL A 202 -18.44 2.10 -32.93
N GLU A 203 -17.14 2.10 -32.60
CA GLU A 203 -16.26 0.92 -32.54
C GLU A 203 -15.33 1.09 -31.33
N ALA A 204 -15.30 0.14 -30.40
CA ALA A 204 -14.49 0.26 -29.18
C ALA A 204 -13.75 -1.03 -28.81
N ARG A 205 -12.50 -0.88 -28.38
CA ARG A 205 -11.76 -1.83 -27.54
C ARG A 205 -11.26 -1.09 -26.30
N GLY A 206 -12.11 -0.94 -25.29
CA GLY A 206 -11.79 -0.32 -24.01
C GLY A 206 -12.82 0.71 -23.55
N ALA A 207 -12.89 0.95 -22.23
CA ALA A 207 -13.75 1.93 -21.59
C ALA A 207 -12.91 3.10 -21.03
N PRO A 208 -13.45 4.32 -20.91
CA PRO A 208 -12.74 5.46 -20.33
C PRO A 208 -12.66 5.31 -18.80
N GLU A 209 -11.51 5.66 -18.24
CA GLU A 209 -11.32 5.82 -16.78
C GLU A 209 -11.46 7.31 -16.44
N ALA A 210 -12.52 7.71 -15.75
CA ALA A 210 -12.74 9.10 -15.34
C ALA A 210 -13.61 9.21 -14.08
N LEU A 211 -13.48 10.34 -13.37
CA LEU A 211 -14.22 10.66 -12.15
C LEU A 211 -15.28 11.74 -12.46
N ALA A 212 -16.56 11.46 -12.21
CA ALA A 212 -17.67 12.41 -12.45
C ALA A 212 -18.62 12.38 -11.26
N ARG A 213 -19.16 13.53 -10.83
CA ARG A 213 -19.86 13.70 -9.54
C ARG A 213 -21.33 13.25 -9.55
N ASP A 214 -22.11 13.66 -10.53
CA ASP A 214 -23.57 13.49 -10.48
C ASP A 214 -24.02 12.30 -11.35
N SER A 215 -23.41 12.11 -12.52
CA SER A 215 -23.75 10.97 -13.39
C SER A 215 -22.60 10.46 -14.27
N VAL A 216 -22.62 9.16 -14.53
CA VAL A 216 -21.81 8.51 -15.57
C VAL A 216 -22.72 7.75 -16.52
N SER A 217 -22.66 8.07 -17.81
CA SER A 217 -23.33 7.36 -18.88
C SER A 217 -22.34 6.86 -19.92
N ALA A 218 -22.47 5.60 -20.32
CA ALA A 218 -21.75 5.08 -21.47
C ALA A 218 -22.69 4.35 -22.45
N GLY A 219 -22.59 4.73 -23.72
CA GLY A 219 -23.39 4.22 -24.82
C GLY A 219 -22.53 3.54 -25.87
N PHE A 220 -22.95 2.37 -26.34
CA PHE A 220 -22.42 1.75 -27.56
C PHE A 220 -23.51 1.66 -28.62
N ALA A 221 -23.22 2.15 -29.82
CA ALA A 221 -24.11 2.06 -30.98
C ALA A 221 -23.33 1.55 -32.20
N GLY A 222 -23.43 0.25 -32.53
CA GLY A 222 -22.62 -0.35 -33.60
C GLY A 222 -23.22 -1.63 -34.21
N VAL A 223 -22.80 -1.96 -35.44
CA VAL A 223 -23.31 -3.14 -36.17
C VAL A 223 -22.86 -4.45 -35.51
N SER A 224 -21.66 -4.48 -34.93
CA SER A 224 -21.12 -5.59 -34.15
C SER A 224 -20.15 -5.11 -33.07
N GLY A 225 -20.13 -5.72 -31.89
CA GLY A 225 -19.15 -5.39 -30.86
C GLY A 225 -19.30 -6.20 -29.58
N GLU A 226 -18.30 -6.09 -28.70
CA GLU A 226 -18.31 -6.67 -27.36
C GLU A 226 -18.22 -5.52 -26.34
N LEU A 227 -19.26 -5.33 -25.51
CA LEU A 227 -19.20 -4.42 -24.38
C LEU A 227 -18.89 -5.24 -23.12
N ARG A 228 -17.67 -5.10 -22.61
CA ARG A 228 -17.15 -5.98 -21.55
C ARG A 228 -17.60 -5.57 -20.15
N SER A 229 -17.42 -4.30 -19.82
CA SER A 229 -17.80 -3.69 -18.54
C SER A 229 -17.55 -2.18 -18.57
N ILE A 230 -18.43 -1.40 -17.96
CA ILE A 230 -18.05 -0.05 -17.49
C ILE A 230 -17.34 -0.28 -16.16
N LYS A 231 -16.02 -0.11 -16.13
CA LYS A 231 -15.23 -0.22 -14.91
C LYS A 231 -15.02 1.18 -14.34
N ALA A 232 -15.85 1.55 -13.37
CA ALA A 232 -15.63 2.73 -12.56
C ALA A 232 -15.21 2.28 -11.16
N SER A 233 -13.90 2.22 -10.90
CA SER A 233 -13.37 1.95 -9.56
C SER A 233 -13.13 3.26 -8.84
N TYR A 234 -13.83 3.47 -7.74
CA TYR A 234 -13.68 4.65 -6.91
C TYR A 234 -13.16 4.26 -5.53
N GLU A 235 -12.14 4.95 -5.06
CA GLU A 235 -11.68 4.84 -3.69
C GLU A 235 -12.45 5.89 -2.86
N ASN A 236 -13.42 5.42 -2.06
CA ASN A 236 -14.20 6.22 -1.09
C ASN A 236 -15.30 7.15 -1.63
N TRP A 237 -15.76 6.98 -2.87
CA TRP A 237 -16.83 7.83 -3.44
C TRP A 237 -17.62 7.08 -4.55
N SER A 238 -18.87 7.43 -4.84
CA SER A 238 -19.65 6.82 -5.94
C SER A 238 -20.60 7.87 -6.54
N PRO A 239 -20.84 7.89 -7.87
CA PRO A 239 -21.80 8.81 -8.47
C PRO A 239 -23.22 8.53 -8.00
N GLU A 240 -24.08 9.56 -8.01
CA GLU A 240 -25.50 9.39 -7.66
C GLU A 240 -26.22 8.50 -8.68
N LYS A 241 -25.82 8.59 -9.96
CA LYS A 241 -26.43 7.82 -11.05
C LYS A 241 -25.40 7.16 -11.95
N LEU A 242 -25.70 5.92 -12.34
CA LEU A 242 -24.93 5.19 -13.33
C LEU A 242 -25.84 4.58 -14.39
N GLU A 243 -25.54 4.87 -15.66
CA GLU A 243 -26.32 4.42 -16.80
C GLU A 243 -25.43 3.76 -17.87
N SER A 244 -25.90 2.64 -18.42
CA SER A 244 -25.22 1.95 -19.50
C SER A 244 -26.19 1.55 -20.60
N THR A 245 -25.89 1.88 -21.85
CA THR A 245 -26.73 1.54 -22.98
C THR A 245 -25.94 0.84 -24.08
N PHE A 246 -26.45 -0.29 -24.56
CA PHE A 246 -25.97 -0.96 -25.76
C PHE A 246 -27.11 -1.04 -26.78
N VAL A 247 -26.85 -0.55 -28.00
CA VAL A 247 -27.74 -0.68 -29.15
C VAL A 247 -26.95 -1.23 -30.33
N GLY A 248 -27.31 -2.41 -30.84
CA GLY A 248 -26.58 -3.01 -31.96
C GLY A 248 -27.38 -3.98 -32.82
N VAL A 249 -26.77 -4.45 -33.92
CA VAL A 249 -27.38 -5.50 -34.77
C VAL A 249 -26.94 -6.89 -34.31
N ALA A 250 -25.66 -7.03 -33.94
CA ALA A 250 -25.04 -8.22 -33.35
C ALA A 250 -24.10 -7.83 -32.20
N GLY A 251 -23.92 -8.68 -31.17
CA GLY A 251 -22.90 -8.41 -30.15
C GLY A 251 -23.04 -9.24 -28.87
N GLU A 252 -22.02 -9.14 -28.01
CA GLU A 252 -21.94 -9.84 -26.73
C GLU A 252 -21.79 -8.80 -25.59
N LEU A 253 -22.68 -8.86 -24.60
CA LEU A 253 -22.61 -8.05 -23.38
C LEU A 253 -22.25 -8.98 -22.19
N ARG A 254 -21.03 -8.84 -21.65
CA ARG A 254 -20.46 -9.84 -20.71
C ARG A 254 -20.63 -9.51 -19.24
N SER A 255 -20.46 -8.26 -18.83
CA SER A 255 -20.59 -7.85 -17.44
C SER A 255 -21.02 -6.40 -17.35
N LEU A 256 -22.04 -6.12 -16.54
CA LEU A 256 -22.68 -4.81 -16.56
C LEU A 256 -22.04 -3.83 -15.58
N LEU A 257 -21.58 -4.27 -14.40
CA LEU A 257 -20.93 -3.39 -13.43
C LEU A 257 -20.24 -4.21 -12.33
N THR A 258 -18.99 -3.87 -11.99
CA THR A 258 -18.24 -4.56 -10.93
C THR A 258 -18.40 -3.87 -9.57
N SER A 259 -18.38 -4.68 -8.51
CA SER A 259 -18.62 -4.39 -7.09
C SER A 259 -17.94 -3.13 -6.54
N TYR A 260 -18.68 -2.44 -5.64
CA TYR A 260 -18.20 -1.31 -4.85
C TYR A 260 -18.00 -1.71 -3.39
N ASP A 261 -16.87 -1.29 -2.82
CA ASP A 261 -16.44 -1.71 -1.47
C ASP A 261 -17.07 -0.89 -0.33
N LEU A 262 -17.60 0.31 -0.59
CA LEU A 262 -18.01 1.24 0.48
C LEU A 262 -19.33 2.01 0.28
N TYR A 263 -19.78 2.29 -0.96
CA TYR A 263 -21.03 3.03 -1.22
C TYR A 263 -21.67 2.66 -2.56
N SER A 264 -22.99 2.47 -2.60
CA SER A 264 -23.76 2.17 -3.82
C SER A 264 -24.38 3.45 -4.39
N PRO A 265 -24.42 3.64 -5.73
CA PRO A 265 -25.16 4.75 -6.36
C PRO A 265 -26.65 4.73 -5.98
N GLU A 266 -27.32 5.88 -6.01
CA GLU A 266 -28.77 5.99 -5.73
C GLU A 266 -29.61 5.32 -6.82
N SER A 267 -29.16 5.39 -8.08
CA SER A 267 -29.84 4.79 -9.22
C SER A 267 -28.86 4.12 -10.19
N VAL A 268 -29.20 2.91 -10.60
CA VAL A 268 -28.50 2.16 -11.65
C VAL A 268 -29.48 1.73 -12.73
N SER A 269 -29.19 2.11 -13.98
CA SER A 269 -29.97 1.69 -15.14
C SER A 269 -29.09 1.08 -16.22
N SER A 270 -29.60 0.01 -16.84
CA SER A 270 -28.98 -0.59 -18.00
C SER A 270 -30.00 -0.95 -19.06
N GLN A 271 -29.65 -0.67 -20.31
CA GLN A 271 -30.44 -1.05 -21.46
C GLN A 271 -29.57 -1.78 -22.49
N PHE A 272 -30.02 -2.97 -22.90
CA PHE A 272 -29.48 -3.70 -24.03
C PHE A 272 -30.57 -3.88 -25.08
N VAL A 273 -30.33 -3.37 -26.29
CA VAL A 273 -31.21 -3.54 -27.44
C VAL A 273 -30.39 -4.13 -28.59
N SER A 274 -30.72 -5.35 -29.03
CA SER A 274 -30.05 -5.95 -30.20
C SER A 274 -31.03 -6.68 -31.13
N VAL A 275 -30.68 -6.83 -32.41
CA VAL A 275 -31.43 -7.67 -33.34
C VAL A 275 -31.04 -9.15 -33.12
N ALA A 276 -29.76 -9.46 -32.96
CA ALA A 276 -29.23 -10.76 -32.57
C ALA A 276 -28.11 -10.58 -31.51
N GLY A 277 -27.97 -11.45 -30.50
CA GLY A 277 -26.83 -11.36 -29.59
C GLY A 277 -27.01 -12.09 -28.27
N ASP A 278 -25.90 -12.38 -27.59
CA ASP A 278 -25.88 -13.15 -26.35
C ASP A 278 -25.65 -12.22 -25.16
N LEU A 279 -26.56 -12.28 -24.18
CA LEU A 279 -26.39 -11.64 -22.87
C LEU A 279 -25.90 -12.70 -21.89
N GLN A 280 -24.60 -12.65 -21.52
CA GLN A 280 -23.97 -13.71 -20.73
C GLN A 280 -24.15 -13.58 -19.22
N LYS A 281 -24.35 -12.36 -18.71
CA LYS A 281 -24.57 -12.11 -17.29
C LYS A 281 -25.03 -10.67 -17.04
N ALA A 282 -26.28 -10.49 -16.63
CA ALA A 282 -26.74 -9.26 -15.98
C ALA A 282 -26.39 -9.32 -14.47
N LEU A 283 -25.13 -9.56 -14.12
CA LEU A 283 -24.73 -9.62 -12.71
C LEU A 283 -24.53 -8.20 -12.18
N ILE A 284 -25.45 -7.78 -11.32
CA ILE A 284 -25.24 -6.62 -10.45
C ILE A 284 -24.91 -7.20 -9.07
N SER A 285 -23.62 -7.20 -8.72
CA SER A 285 -23.13 -7.80 -7.48
C SER A 285 -22.73 -6.71 -6.49
N TYR A 286 -23.41 -6.68 -5.35
CA TYR A 286 -23.08 -5.80 -4.23
C TYR A 286 -22.56 -6.63 -3.06
N ASP A 287 -21.47 -6.19 -2.44
CA ASP A 287 -20.93 -6.85 -1.25
C ASP A 287 -21.56 -6.30 0.05
N GLN A 288 -21.97 -5.01 0.06
CA GLN A 288 -22.37 -4.32 1.30
C GLN A 288 -23.68 -3.49 1.21
N SER A 289 -24.08 -2.93 0.06
CA SER A 289 -25.34 -2.14 -0.09
C SER A 289 -25.94 -2.15 -1.50
N ILE A 290 -27.28 -2.16 -1.61
CA ILE A 290 -28.06 -2.20 -2.86
C ILE A 290 -28.62 -0.78 -3.16
N PRO A 291 -28.66 -0.31 -4.42
CA PRO A 291 -29.24 0.98 -4.80
C PRO A 291 -30.73 1.09 -4.48
N ASP A 292 -31.21 2.32 -4.32
CA ASP A 292 -32.64 2.61 -4.16
C ASP A 292 -33.44 2.32 -5.43
N ASN A 293 -32.83 2.50 -6.61
CA ASN A 293 -33.43 2.13 -7.89
C ASN A 293 -32.48 1.27 -8.73
N LEU A 294 -32.98 0.11 -9.17
CA LEU A 294 -32.27 -0.83 -10.01
C LEU A 294 -33.12 -1.23 -11.19
N SER A 295 -32.62 -1.00 -12.41
CA SER A 295 -33.29 -1.43 -13.64
C SER A 295 -32.32 -2.02 -14.66
N ALA A 296 -32.69 -3.16 -15.23
CA ALA A 296 -31.98 -3.77 -16.35
C ALA A 296 -33.03 -4.20 -17.39
N THR A 297 -32.91 -3.68 -18.62
CA THR A 297 -33.83 -3.97 -19.71
C THR A 297 -33.09 -4.65 -20.86
N PHE A 298 -33.63 -5.76 -21.34
CA PHE A 298 -33.17 -6.48 -22.53
C PHE A 298 -34.29 -6.51 -23.58
N VAL A 299 -33.99 -6.06 -24.79
CA VAL A 299 -34.89 -6.15 -25.95
C VAL A 299 -34.13 -6.77 -27.11
N GLY A 300 -34.48 -8.03 -27.43
CA GLY A 300 -33.84 -8.82 -28.48
C GLY A 300 -34.85 -9.44 -29.45
N VAL A 301 -34.51 -9.57 -30.74
CA VAL A 301 -35.32 -10.34 -31.72
C VAL A 301 -34.92 -11.83 -31.71
N THR A 302 -33.63 -12.14 -31.57
CA THR A 302 -33.07 -13.49 -31.36
C THR A 302 -31.82 -13.43 -30.45
N GLY A 303 -31.51 -14.51 -29.70
CA GLY A 303 -30.33 -14.58 -28.82
C GLY A 303 -30.58 -15.38 -27.54
N ASP A 304 -29.49 -15.81 -26.87
CA ASP A 304 -29.56 -16.54 -25.60
C ASP A 304 -29.34 -15.61 -24.39
N LEU A 305 -30.19 -15.77 -23.37
CA LEU A 305 -30.00 -15.20 -22.03
C LEU A 305 -29.42 -16.31 -21.15
N THR A 306 -28.16 -16.18 -20.74
CA THR A 306 -27.48 -17.14 -19.84
C THR A 306 -27.04 -16.49 -18.55
#